data_AF-A0A2V2XDK7-F1
#
_entry.id   AF-A0A2V2XDK7-F1
#
_cell.length_a   1.000
_cell.length_b   1.000
_cell.length_c   1.000
_cell.angle_alpha   90.00
_cell.angle_beta   90.00
_cell.angle_gamma   90.00
#
_symmetry.space_group_name_H-M   'P 1'
#
loop_
_entity.id
_entity.type
_entity.pdbx_description
1 polymer ?
#
loop_
_entity_poly.entity_id
_entity_poly.type
_entity_poly.pdbx_seq_one_letter_code
_entity_poly.pdbx_strand_id
1 'polypeptide(L)'
;MASVGAAVVVPILVICALLLLLILAVIFYYFYHTRFRNVNTKYYMYPGFARRRKFELSCIPAPGLYQPPLEVRLQCSQQEPCDILLDVNYVPASKISTMDDTTADAVRLLGTDDCYSDHFMLYTEPLEFIEAGRYMLYAYTVYPTLRVVGSVHQFCFDIVSVNRDTRSGEMQQPPHVSINVNRDSRRHVSMSAVGNRARPIPPRIIPEKGEVTTFTPINIALSESSTTPDQIRYSVDGSPPSLLYTGPFTLSLPPFNTDGGSSRIPVVIRALTVSTQDGLLTSETTEAHLTVYKAGHSFFDPNIPPPVARVRALEAELYFDESRRPPNTSIIYQIVYVGEARQKPKFSHRKGILYEGKPVPLKEDVAFVYAWTFREDTHGGQCIEPHMDERGHGKARSSAAVYDCNLAMTWNREPRGEDVGGRGNALPPPCICIRCKEMDVFFEDPPVGGIICYTLDGTEPAQPDSTITAKHLAGIGRNDTVLLPRDHEKILELGTHVYRENQPIHVTLMRTEQVVLTARTFIPVVDLAANSAVTGYRFGECFNRSFSTL
;
A
#
# COMPACT_ATOMS: atom_id res chain seq x y z
N MET A 1 -43.35 41.05 45.27
CA MET A 1 -42.57 40.61 44.09
C MET A 1 -41.70 41.77 43.66
N ALA A 2 -40.40 41.75 43.97
CA ALA A 2 -39.50 42.84 43.61
C ALA A 2 -39.06 42.66 42.14
N SER A 3 -39.42 43.61 41.28
CA SER A 3 -38.99 43.60 39.89
C SER A 3 -37.53 44.03 39.82
N VAL A 4 -36.65 43.14 39.38
CA VAL A 4 -35.26 43.48 39.09
C VAL A 4 -35.25 44.45 37.91
N GLY A 5 -34.82 45.69 38.14
CA GLY A 5 -34.79 46.73 37.13
C GLY A 5 -33.85 46.37 35.98
N ALA A 6 -34.20 46.83 34.76
CA ALA A 6 -33.41 46.61 33.55
C ALA A 6 -31.93 47.01 33.70
N ALA A 7 -31.62 47.95 34.59
CA ALA A 7 -30.27 48.39 34.94
C ALA A 7 -29.36 47.27 35.47
N VAL A 8 -29.93 46.21 36.06
CA VAL A 8 -29.16 45.06 36.59
C VAL A 8 -29.08 43.92 35.56
N VAL A 9 -30.12 43.75 34.74
CA VAL A 9 -30.19 42.64 33.77
C VAL A 9 -29.25 42.85 32.59
N VAL A 10 -29.15 44.08 32.08
CA VAL A 10 -28.29 44.42 30.93
C VAL A 10 -26.80 44.10 31.18
N PRO A 11 -26.16 44.53 32.30
CA PRO A 11 -24.75 44.21 32.52
C PRO A 11 -24.49 42.72 32.70
N ILE A 12 -25.42 41.96 33.29
CA ILE A 12 -25.30 40.50 33.43
C ILE A 12 -25.28 39.84 32.04
N LEU A 13 -26.18 40.25 31.14
CA LEU A 13 -26.21 39.71 29.77
C LEU A 13 -24.94 40.04 28.97
N VAL A 14 -24.38 41.23 29.16
CA VAL A 14 -23.10 41.61 28.53
C VAL A 14 -21.94 40.76 29.04
N ILE A 15 -21.87 40.50 30.35
CA ILE A 15 -20.86 39.62 30.94
C ILE A 15 -21.01 38.18 30.40
N CYS A 16 -22.24 37.66 30.32
CA CYS A 16 -22.50 36.34 29.75
C CYS A 16 -22.10 36.24 28.27
N ALA A 17 -22.35 37.28 27.47
CA ALA A 17 -21.96 37.31 26.06
C ALA A 17 -20.42 37.30 25.89
N LEU A 18 -19.69 38.06 26.72
CA LEU A 18 -18.22 38.06 26.71
C LEU A 18 -17.64 36.70 27.13
N LEU A 19 -18.21 36.06 28.15
CA LEU A 19 -17.81 34.72 28.58
C LEU A 19 -18.02 33.69 27.47
N LEU A 20 -19.15 33.76 26.76
CA LEU A 20 -19.45 32.85 25.66
C LEU A 20 -18.47 33.03 24.50
N LEU A 21 -18.10 34.27 24.16
CA LEU A 21 -17.08 34.58 23.16
C LEU A 21 -15.71 34.00 23.54
N LEU A 22 -15.32 34.10 24.81
CA LEU A 22 -14.06 33.56 25.30
C LEU A 22 -14.02 32.03 25.26
N ILE A 23 -15.13 31.38 25.62
CA ILE A 23 -15.27 29.92 25.51
C ILE A 23 -15.14 29.47 24.05
N LEU A 24 -15.80 30.17 23.12
CA LEU A 24 -15.68 29.85 21.69
C LEU A 24 -14.24 30.02 21.18
N ALA A 25 -13.53 31.08 21.59
CA ALA A 25 -12.14 31.28 21.22
C ALA A 25 -11.22 30.14 21.71
N VAL A 26 -11.43 29.66 22.95
CA VAL A 26 -10.68 28.51 23.50
C VAL A 26 -11.01 27.22 22.75
N ILE A 27 -12.27 26.97 22.40
CA ILE A 27 -12.67 25.81 21.61
C ILE A 27 -12.02 25.86 20.22
N PHE A 28 -12.06 27.01 19.55
CA PHE A 28 -11.39 27.18 18.25
C PHE A 28 -9.88 26.97 18.35
N TYR A 29 -9.22 27.53 19.37
CA TYR A 29 -7.79 27.31 19.60
C TYR A 29 -7.48 25.82 19.80
N TYR A 30 -8.27 25.11 20.62
CA TYR A 30 -8.10 23.68 20.86
C TYR A 30 -8.35 22.85 19.59
N PHE A 31 -9.34 23.23 18.77
CA PHE A 31 -9.65 22.57 17.51
C PHE A 31 -8.55 22.77 16.46
N TYR A 32 -7.99 23.99 16.36
CA TYR A 32 -6.83 24.25 15.50
C TYR A 32 -5.60 23.47 15.97
N HIS A 33 -5.36 23.41 17.27
CA HIS A 33 -4.18 22.76 17.82
C HIS A 33 -4.27 21.23 17.77
N THR A 34 -5.47 20.63 17.90
CA THR A 34 -5.67 19.18 17.73
C THR A 34 -5.60 18.77 16.27
N ARG A 35 -6.16 19.57 15.35
CA ARG A 35 -6.10 19.32 13.91
C ARG A 35 -4.66 19.33 13.37
N PHE A 36 -3.79 20.21 13.88
CA PHE A 36 -2.37 20.23 13.49
C PHE A 36 -1.54 19.06 14.03
N ARG A 37 -2.01 18.36 15.08
CA ARG A 37 -1.22 17.36 15.79
C ARG A 37 -1.41 15.92 15.28
N ASN A 38 -2.36 15.66 14.38
CA ASN A 38 -2.79 14.30 14.05
C ASN A 38 -2.27 13.71 12.72
N VAL A 39 -1.39 14.39 11.98
CA VAL A 39 -0.98 13.94 10.63
C VAL A 39 0.27 13.04 10.61
N ASN A 40 0.70 12.42 11.71
CA ASN A 40 2.04 11.80 11.67
C ASN A 40 2.32 10.65 12.63
N THR A 41 1.44 9.65 12.79
CA THR A 41 1.82 8.45 13.56
C THR A 41 1.13 7.17 13.06
N LYS A 42 1.70 6.57 12.00
CA LYS A 42 1.52 5.13 11.73
C LYS A 42 2.84 4.37 11.47
N TYR A 43 3.99 5.05 11.50
CA TYR A 43 5.30 4.41 11.52
C TYR A 43 5.95 4.66 12.87
N TYR A 44 6.55 3.61 13.45
CA TYR A 44 7.26 3.65 14.72
C TYR A 44 8.23 4.84 14.75
N MET A 45 7.88 5.90 15.50
CA MET A 45 8.81 7.00 15.71
C MET A 45 9.95 6.51 16.59
N TYR A 46 11.19 6.56 16.09
CA TYR A 46 12.37 6.48 16.96
C TYR A 46 12.32 7.67 17.93
N PRO A 47 12.13 7.44 19.25
CA PRO A 47 12.00 8.53 20.21
C PRO A 47 13.25 9.41 20.19
N GLY A 48 13.07 10.72 20.03
CA GLY A 48 14.19 11.67 20.01
C GLY A 48 14.85 11.89 18.64
N PHE A 49 14.31 11.30 17.56
CA PHE A 49 14.79 11.53 16.19
C PHE A 49 13.80 12.38 15.38
N ALA A 50 14.30 13.30 14.56
CA ALA A 50 13.52 14.09 13.63
C ALA A 50 13.30 13.35 12.30
N ARG A 51 12.14 13.51 11.66
CA ARG A 51 11.83 12.81 10.40
C ARG A 51 12.25 13.62 9.18
N ARG A 52 13.02 13.03 8.28
CA ARG A 52 13.33 13.56 6.96
C ARG A 52 12.36 12.97 5.92
N ARG A 53 11.84 13.79 5.02
CA ARG A 53 10.87 13.37 3.98
C ARG A 53 11.52 13.14 2.61
N LYS A 54 12.81 12.81 2.57
CA LYS A 54 13.54 12.59 1.31
C LYS A 54 13.72 11.10 1.10
N PHE A 55 13.35 10.63 -0.09
CA PHE A 55 13.69 9.29 -0.56
C PHE A 55 15.21 9.21 -0.71
N GLU A 56 15.84 8.30 0.04
CA GLU A 56 17.29 8.19 0.09
C GLU A 56 17.83 6.76 -0.10
N LEU A 57 16.97 5.73 -0.05
CA LEU A 57 17.33 4.35 -0.34
C LEU A 57 16.92 3.92 -1.76
N SER A 58 17.84 3.23 -2.44
CA SER A 58 17.59 2.45 -3.66
C SER A 58 17.95 0.98 -3.42
N CYS A 59 17.46 0.09 -4.28
CA CYS A 59 17.79 -1.33 -4.24
C CYS A 59 18.32 -1.82 -5.59
N ILE A 60 19.23 -2.79 -5.57
CA ILE A 60 19.80 -3.44 -6.74
C ILE A 60 19.68 -4.96 -6.54
N PRO A 61 18.95 -5.69 -7.39
CA PRO A 61 18.20 -5.20 -8.55
C PRO A 61 16.95 -4.42 -8.14
N ALA A 62 16.35 -3.69 -9.09
CA ALA A 62 15.13 -2.91 -8.85
C ALA A 62 13.94 -3.82 -8.49
N PRO A 63 12.90 -3.32 -7.80
CA PRO A 63 11.71 -4.11 -7.48
C PRO A 63 11.06 -4.67 -8.75
N GLY A 64 10.65 -5.94 -8.74
CA GLY A 64 10.15 -6.60 -9.94
C GLY A 64 10.10 -8.12 -9.86
N LEU A 65 9.99 -8.77 -11.01
CA LEU A 65 9.83 -10.21 -11.14
C LEU A 65 11.16 -10.90 -11.46
N TYR A 66 11.57 -11.86 -10.63
CA TYR A 66 12.87 -12.53 -10.73
C TYR A 66 12.75 -14.04 -10.51
N GLN A 67 13.87 -14.73 -10.68
CA GLN A 67 13.99 -16.17 -10.40
C GLN A 67 14.87 -16.36 -9.16
N PRO A 68 14.63 -17.39 -8.35
CA PRO A 68 15.48 -17.70 -7.21
C PRO A 68 16.80 -18.36 -7.66
N PRO A 69 17.92 -18.15 -6.94
CA PRO A 69 18.09 -17.19 -5.84
C PRO A 69 18.26 -15.75 -6.34
N LEU A 70 17.68 -14.77 -5.63
CA LEU A 70 17.85 -13.35 -5.93
C LEU A 70 18.63 -12.65 -4.83
N GLU A 71 19.78 -12.08 -5.16
CA GLU A 71 20.54 -11.20 -4.24
C GLU A 71 20.05 -9.75 -4.38
N VAL A 72 19.58 -9.13 -3.29
CA VAL A 72 19.11 -7.74 -3.21
C VAL A 72 20.03 -6.91 -2.31
N ARG A 73 20.61 -5.87 -2.90
CA ARG A 73 21.46 -4.89 -2.24
C ARG A 73 20.72 -3.59 -2.03
N LEU A 74 20.87 -2.97 -0.86
CA LEU A 74 20.33 -1.64 -0.58
C LEU A 74 21.46 -0.62 -0.55
N GLN A 75 21.21 0.54 -1.16
CA GLN A 75 22.17 1.61 -1.24
C GLN A 75 21.54 2.90 -0.72
N CYS A 76 22.25 3.60 0.17
CA CYS A 76 21.90 4.96 0.52
C CYS A 76 22.54 5.92 -0.49
N SER A 77 21.72 6.83 -1.03
CA SER A 77 22.15 7.88 -1.96
C SER A 77 22.93 9.02 -1.29
N GLN A 78 22.97 9.07 0.04
CA GLN A 78 23.68 10.10 0.79
C GLN A 78 25.08 9.63 1.21
N GLN A 79 26.04 10.57 1.22
CA GLN A 79 27.41 10.31 1.64
C GLN A 79 27.58 10.22 3.16
N GLU A 80 26.56 10.60 3.94
CA GLU A 80 26.63 10.54 5.40
C GLU A 80 26.43 9.10 5.90
N PRO A 81 27.20 8.65 6.90
CA PRO A 81 27.06 7.32 7.45
C PRO A 81 25.68 7.16 8.11
N CYS A 82 24.92 6.16 7.66
CA CYS A 82 23.60 5.83 8.17
C CYS A 82 23.47 4.33 8.39
N ASP A 83 22.64 3.97 9.37
CA ASP A 83 22.18 2.61 9.57
C ASP A 83 20.92 2.40 8.72
N ILE A 84 20.78 1.24 8.09
CA ILE A 84 19.56 0.89 7.34
C ILE A 84 18.84 -0.19 8.13
N LEU A 85 17.59 0.09 8.51
CA LEU A 85 16.74 -0.83 9.25
C LEU A 85 15.68 -1.43 8.33
N LEU A 86 15.45 -2.72 8.48
CA LEU A 86 14.66 -3.55 7.58
C LEU A 86 13.55 -4.33 8.28
N ASP A 87 12.42 -4.44 7.59
CA ASP A 87 11.36 -5.40 7.87
C ASP A 87 11.01 -6.10 6.56
N VAL A 88 10.99 -7.44 6.56
CA VAL A 88 10.78 -8.26 5.37
C VAL A 88 9.54 -9.11 5.58
N ASN A 89 8.56 -8.95 4.71
CA ASN A 89 7.34 -9.74 4.69
C ASN A 89 7.33 -10.63 3.45
N TYR A 90 7.25 -11.94 3.64
CA TYR A 90 7.23 -12.95 2.57
C TYR A 90 5.83 -13.57 2.46
N VAL A 91 5.32 -13.63 1.23
CA VAL A 91 4.06 -14.26 0.86
C VAL A 91 4.37 -15.37 -0.15
N PRO A 92 4.26 -16.66 0.22
CA PRO A 92 4.64 -17.76 -0.67
C PRO A 92 3.77 -17.80 -1.94
N ALA A 93 4.37 -18.16 -3.08
CA ALA A 93 3.61 -18.40 -4.30
C ALA A 93 2.74 -19.66 -4.10
N SER A 94 1.42 -19.50 -4.16
CA SER A 94 0.42 -20.54 -3.86
C SER A 94 0.80 -21.93 -4.40
N LYS A 95 1.32 -22.79 -3.52
CA LYS A 95 1.47 -24.22 -3.78
C LYS A 95 0.30 -24.97 -3.18
N ILE A 96 -0.33 -25.81 -4.00
CA ILE A 96 -1.24 -26.86 -3.57
C ILE A 96 -0.49 -27.72 -2.55
N SER A 97 -1.11 -27.87 -1.39
CA SER A 97 -0.67 -28.59 -0.19
C SER A 97 0.44 -29.62 -0.37
N THR A 98 1.58 -29.38 0.26
CA THR A 98 2.35 -30.42 0.94
C THR A 98 2.87 -29.81 2.23
N MET A 99 2.44 -30.37 3.35
CA MET A 99 2.89 -29.97 4.68
C MET A 99 4.36 -30.32 4.84
N ASP A 100 5.22 -29.31 4.76
CA ASP A 100 6.46 -29.31 5.53
C ASP A 100 6.74 -27.88 5.98
N ASP A 101 6.86 -27.73 7.31
CA ASP A 101 6.79 -26.47 8.04
C ASP A 101 8.21 -25.92 8.23
N THR A 102 8.81 -25.46 7.13
CA THR A 102 10.16 -24.88 7.11
C THR A 102 10.13 -23.52 6.39
N THR A 103 9.41 -22.55 6.96
CA THR A 103 9.36 -21.15 6.51
C THR A 103 10.58 -20.33 6.90
N ALA A 104 11.52 -20.91 7.66
CA ALA A 104 12.67 -20.20 8.23
C ALA A 104 13.80 -19.85 7.23
N ASP A 105 13.80 -20.42 6.01
CA ASP A 105 14.89 -20.28 5.03
C ASP A 105 14.51 -19.44 3.79
N ALA A 106 13.32 -18.83 3.75
CA ALA A 106 12.85 -18.12 2.55
C ALA A 106 13.67 -16.85 2.24
N VAL A 107 14.25 -16.20 3.25
CA VAL A 107 15.14 -15.05 3.15
C VAL A 107 16.36 -15.31 4.01
N ARG A 108 17.54 -15.22 3.41
CA ARG A 108 18.81 -15.34 4.12
C ARG A 108 19.59 -14.05 4.01
N LEU A 109 19.98 -13.46 5.14
CA LEU A 109 21.03 -12.44 5.15
C LEU A 109 22.37 -13.13 4.91
N LEU A 110 23.17 -12.61 3.99
CA LEU A 110 24.49 -13.18 3.72
C LEU A 110 25.51 -12.89 4.84
N GLY A 111 25.18 -11.98 5.76
CA GLY A 111 25.98 -11.56 6.93
C GLY A 111 25.39 -11.93 8.29
N THR A 112 25.98 -11.41 9.39
CA THR A 112 25.54 -11.72 10.76
C THR A 112 24.14 -11.16 11.07
N ASP A 113 23.27 -12.01 11.64
CA ASP A 113 21.90 -11.71 12.10
C ASP A 113 21.87 -10.80 13.35
N ASP A 114 22.57 -9.66 13.31
CA ASP A 114 22.56 -8.69 14.39
C ASP A 114 21.23 -7.93 14.37
N CYS A 115 20.27 -8.44 15.14
CA CYS A 115 18.96 -7.82 15.32
C CYS A 115 19.10 -6.51 16.10
N TYR A 116 18.80 -5.37 15.47
CA TYR A 116 18.78 -4.07 16.14
C TYR A 116 17.59 -3.98 17.14
N SER A 117 16.53 -4.77 16.94
CA SER A 117 15.37 -4.95 17.85
C SER A 117 14.47 -6.14 17.42
N ASP A 118 13.44 -6.49 18.22
CA ASP A 118 12.43 -7.53 17.90
C ASP A 118 11.63 -7.32 16.59
N HIS A 119 11.78 -6.17 15.91
CA HIS A 119 10.95 -5.79 14.75
C HIS A 119 11.74 -5.34 13.52
N PHE A 120 13.05 -5.06 13.68
CA PHE A 120 13.84 -4.53 12.58
C PHE A 120 15.20 -5.23 12.54
N MET A 121 15.52 -5.75 11.37
CA MET A 121 16.84 -6.28 11.04
C MET A 121 17.75 -5.12 10.65
N LEU A 122 18.99 -5.14 11.14
CA LEU A 122 20.01 -4.19 10.67
C LEU A 122 20.54 -4.69 9.33
N TYR A 123 20.46 -3.86 8.30
CA TYR A 123 21.04 -4.19 7.01
C TYR A 123 22.55 -3.95 7.04
N THR A 124 23.31 -5.03 7.19
CA THR A 124 24.77 -5.05 7.15
C THR A 124 25.31 -5.63 5.85
N GLU A 125 24.55 -6.55 5.23
CA GLU A 125 24.94 -7.30 4.03
C GLU A 125 23.74 -7.54 3.09
N PRO A 126 23.96 -7.91 1.82
CA PRO A 126 22.89 -8.20 0.86
C PRO A 126 21.92 -9.28 1.33
N LEU A 127 20.65 -9.14 0.92
CA LEU A 127 19.58 -10.10 1.16
C LEU A 127 19.57 -11.14 0.05
N GLU A 128 19.38 -12.41 0.37
CA GLU A 128 19.17 -13.48 -0.62
C GLU A 128 17.75 -14.04 -0.50
N PHE A 129 16.98 -13.95 -1.58
CA PHE A 129 15.64 -14.55 -1.67
C PHE A 129 15.74 -15.90 -2.37
N ILE A 130 15.53 -16.97 -1.62
CA ILE A 130 15.80 -18.34 -2.05
C ILE A 130 14.53 -19.03 -2.57
N GLU A 131 13.37 -18.68 -2.02
CA GLU A 131 12.11 -19.34 -2.36
C GLU A 131 11.27 -18.55 -3.38
N ALA A 132 10.34 -19.24 -4.04
CA ALA A 132 9.39 -18.59 -4.93
C ALA A 132 8.22 -18.01 -4.13
N GLY A 133 7.97 -16.72 -4.29
CA GLY A 133 6.91 -15.97 -3.64
C GLY A 133 7.11 -14.48 -3.76
N ARG A 134 6.22 -13.71 -3.15
CA ARG A 134 6.29 -12.25 -3.10
C ARG A 134 7.00 -11.81 -1.82
N TYR A 135 8.08 -11.07 -1.98
CA TYR A 135 8.84 -10.45 -0.89
C TYR A 135 8.57 -8.94 -0.87
N MET A 136 8.17 -8.44 0.29
CA MET A 136 7.90 -7.03 0.56
C MET A 136 8.92 -6.54 1.59
N LEU A 137 9.85 -5.71 1.15
CA LEU A 137 10.91 -5.13 1.97
C LEU A 137 10.52 -3.70 2.36
N TYR A 138 10.42 -3.43 3.65
CA TYR A 138 10.30 -2.09 4.21
C TYR A 138 11.65 -1.67 4.78
N ALA A 139 12.24 -0.61 4.23
CA ALA A 139 13.56 -0.13 4.62
C ALA A 139 13.52 1.35 5.02
N TYR A 140 14.27 1.74 6.03
CA TYR A 140 14.49 3.15 6.34
C TYR A 140 15.86 3.38 6.95
N THR A 141 16.39 4.55 6.69
CA THR A 141 17.68 5.04 7.18
C THR A 141 17.53 5.68 8.55
N VAL A 142 18.49 5.43 9.41
CA VAL A 142 18.68 6.11 10.69
C VAL A 142 20.05 6.77 10.65
N TYR A 143 20.10 8.06 10.97
CA TYR A 143 21.33 8.83 11.12
C TYR A 143 21.55 9.09 12.62
N PRO A 144 22.29 8.22 13.34
CA PRO A 144 22.40 8.31 14.80
C PRO A 144 23.03 9.61 15.27
N THR A 145 24.03 10.09 14.53
CA THR A 145 24.76 11.34 14.79
C THR A 145 23.88 12.58 14.64
N LEU A 146 23.02 12.60 13.63
CA LEU A 146 22.11 13.72 13.35
C LEU A 146 20.79 13.63 14.12
N ARG A 147 20.52 12.48 14.75
CA ARG A 147 19.21 12.14 15.32
C ARG A 147 18.09 12.35 14.30
N VAL A 148 18.28 11.82 13.09
CA VAL A 148 17.31 11.91 12.00
C VAL A 148 16.95 10.52 11.51
N VAL A 149 15.67 10.29 11.21
CA VAL A 149 15.17 9.09 10.52
C VAL A 149 14.64 9.47 9.14
N GLY A 150 15.01 8.69 8.14
CA GLY A 150 14.57 8.84 6.76
C GLY A 150 13.10 8.53 6.51
N SER A 151 12.70 8.59 5.24
CA SER A 151 11.43 8.03 4.80
C SER A 151 11.45 6.51 4.86
N VAL A 152 10.28 5.89 5.00
CA VAL A 152 10.12 4.45 4.83
C VAL A 152 10.00 4.17 3.33
N HIS A 153 10.89 3.34 2.83
CA HIS A 153 10.93 2.83 1.47
C HIS A 153 10.30 1.45 1.43
N GLN A 154 9.53 1.17 0.39
CA GLN A 154 8.90 -0.12 0.17
C GLN A 154 9.37 -0.68 -1.17
N PHE A 155 9.94 -1.88 -1.14
CA PHE A 155 10.42 -2.60 -2.32
C PHE A 155 9.69 -3.95 -2.42
N CYS A 156 9.22 -4.31 -3.61
CA CYS A 156 8.44 -5.52 -3.86
C CYS A 156 9.15 -6.39 -4.89
N PHE A 157 9.36 -7.67 -4.57
CA PHE A 157 10.00 -8.64 -5.44
C PHE A 157 9.12 -9.88 -5.58
N ASP A 158 8.77 -10.24 -6.81
CA ASP A 158 8.00 -11.44 -7.13
C ASP A 158 8.97 -12.51 -7.67
N ILE A 159 9.26 -13.54 -6.87
CA ILE A 159 10.18 -14.63 -7.21
C ILE A 159 9.38 -15.81 -7.76
N VAL A 160 9.65 -16.20 -9.00
CA VAL A 160 8.90 -17.26 -9.71
C VAL A 160 9.79 -18.47 -9.99
N SER A 161 9.31 -19.68 -9.65
CA SER A 161 9.97 -20.93 -10.04
C SER A 161 9.67 -21.28 -11.50
N VAL A 162 10.68 -21.44 -12.34
CA VAL A 162 10.49 -21.93 -13.71
C VAL A 162 10.37 -23.45 -13.70
N ASN A 163 9.17 -23.98 -13.98
CA ASN A 163 9.01 -25.38 -14.34
C ASN A 163 9.67 -25.62 -15.70
N ARG A 164 10.82 -26.30 -15.71
CA ARG A 164 11.46 -26.80 -16.93
C ARG A 164 10.68 -28.00 -17.47
N ASP A 165 9.52 -27.76 -18.06
CA ASP A 165 8.81 -28.76 -18.85
C ASP A 165 8.25 -28.13 -20.13
N THR A 166 9.13 -27.87 -21.10
CA THR A 166 8.90 -28.18 -22.52
C THR A 166 10.14 -27.87 -23.36
N ARG A 167 10.71 -28.92 -23.96
CA ARG A 167 11.69 -28.86 -25.06
C ARG A 167 10.94 -28.90 -26.39
N SER A 168 11.53 -28.24 -27.39
CA SER A 168 11.43 -28.44 -28.84
C SER A 168 10.52 -27.47 -29.62
N GLY A 169 11.17 -26.76 -30.55
CA GLY A 169 10.61 -25.82 -31.51
C GLY A 169 11.74 -25.08 -32.22
N GLU A 170 12.52 -25.81 -33.00
CA GLU A 170 13.67 -25.35 -33.79
C GLU A 170 13.36 -24.25 -34.82
N MET A 171 14.27 -23.29 -34.89
CA MET A 171 14.90 -22.76 -36.12
C MET A 171 14.06 -21.88 -37.06
N GLN A 172 14.38 -20.58 -37.06
CA GLN A 172 14.77 -19.83 -38.28
C GLN A 172 15.36 -18.46 -37.92
N GLN A 173 16.70 -18.35 -38.04
CA GLN A 173 17.38 -17.07 -38.26
C GLN A 173 17.05 -16.54 -39.66
N PRO A 174 16.90 -15.22 -39.83
CA PRO A 174 17.27 -14.54 -41.07
C PRO A 174 18.45 -13.57 -40.84
N PRO A 175 19.10 -13.14 -41.93
CA PRO A 175 20.56 -13.10 -42.02
C PRO A 175 21.19 -11.80 -41.50
N HIS A 176 22.38 -11.93 -40.93
CA HIS A 176 23.32 -10.83 -40.77
C HIS A 176 23.75 -10.30 -42.15
N VAL A 177 23.21 -9.16 -42.56
CA VAL A 177 23.79 -8.33 -43.62
C VAL A 177 24.88 -7.47 -42.99
N SER A 178 26.14 -7.84 -43.21
CA SER A 178 27.28 -6.99 -42.91
C SER A 178 27.45 -5.98 -44.04
N ILE A 179 27.18 -4.70 -43.76
CA ILE A 179 27.53 -3.61 -44.67
C ILE A 179 28.92 -3.11 -44.27
N ASN A 180 29.95 -3.59 -44.99
CA ASN A 180 31.28 -3.00 -44.95
C ASN A 180 31.26 -1.63 -45.64
N VAL A 181 31.14 -0.56 -44.87
CA VAL A 181 31.49 0.79 -45.36
C VAL A 181 32.98 0.98 -45.14
N ASN A 182 33.74 0.68 -46.19
CA ASN A 182 35.14 1.02 -46.30
C ASN A 182 35.26 2.56 -46.42
N ARG A 183 35.84 3.21 -45.42
CA ARG A 183 36.27 4.61 -45.54
C ARG A 183 37.69 4.73 -45.03
N ASP A 184 38.61 4.68 -46.00
CA ASP A 184 40.02 5.00 -45.83
C ASP A 184 40.21 6.36 -45.16
N SER A 185 40.96 6.36 -44.06
CA SER A 185 41.83 7.47 -43.65
C SER A 185 42.88 6.95 -42.68
N ARG A 186 44.08 6.69 -43.21
CA ARG A 186 45.30 6.40 -42.45
C ARG A 186 45.68 7.61 -41.58
N ARG A 187 45.95 7.38 -40.28
CA ARG A 187 47.20 7.81 -39.61
C ARG A 187 47.36 7.18 -38.20
N HIS A 188 48.55 6.61 -38.04
CA HIS A 188 49.30 6.07 -36.90
C HIS A 188 48.86 6.26 -35.43
N VAL A 189 48.94 5.12 -34.72
CA VAL A 189 49.54 4.85 -33.39
C VAL A 189 49.00 5.62 -32.18
N SER A 190 48.29 4.90 -31.31
CA SER A 190 48.70 4.70 -29.92
C SER A 190 47.92 3.52 -29.34
N MET A 191 48.64 2.48 -28.89
CA MET A 191 48.06 1.44 -28.05
C MET A 191 47.73 2.05 -26.69
N SER A 192 46.45 2.10 -26.35
CA SER A 192 46.00 2.43 -25.01
C SER A 192 44.88 1.46 -24.64
N ALA A 193 45.19 0.64 -23.63
CA ALA A 193 44.34 -0.22 -22.81
C ALA A 193 42.96 -0.63 -23.37
N VAL A 194 42.80 -1.94 -23.56
CA VAL A 194 41.51 -2.63 -23.64
C VAL A 194 40.79 -2.45 -22.30
N GLY A 195 40.09 -1.32 -22.14
CA GLY A 195 39.01 -1.19 -21.17
C GLY A 195 37.76 -1.79 -21.78
N ASN A 196 37.15 -2.77 -21.12
CA ASN A 196 35.84 -3.31 -21.50
C ASN A 196 34.83 -2.16 -21.58
N ARG A 197 34.57 -1.64 -22.79
CA ARG A 197 33.54 -0.62 -23.01
C ARG A 197 32.19 -1.27 -22.85
N ALA A 198 31.58 -1.08 -21.69
CA ALA A 198 30.28 -1.64 -21.36
C ALA A 198 29.22 -1.13 -22.34
N ARG A 199 28.41 -2.05 -22.88
CA ARG A 199 27.27 -1.72 -23.73
C ARG A 199 26.26 -0.90 -22.91
N PRO A 200 25.69 0.19 -23.44
CA PRO A 200 24.70 0.98 -22.71
C PRO A 200 23.45 0.14 -22.38
N ILE A 201 22.83 0.44 -21.25
CA ILE A 201 21.70 -0.32 -20.69
C ILE A 201 20.39 0.16 -21.31
N PRO A 202 19.44 -0.74 -21.65
CA PRO A 202 18.16 -0.34 -22.23
C PRO A 202 17.38 0.63 -21.33
N PRO A 203 16.66 1.61 -21.90
CA PRO A 203 15.85 2.54 -21.13
C PRO A 203 14.49 1.92 -20.77
N ARG A 204 13.78 2.52 -19.80
CA ARG A 204 12.44 2.09 -19.37
C ARG A 204 11.37 3.07 -19.83
N ILE A 205 10.34 2.57 -20.52
CA ILE A 205 9.18 3.38 -20.96
C ILE A 205 8.09 3.29 -19.91
N ILE A 206 7.51 4.43 -19.52
CA ILE A 206 6.44 4.54 -18.53
C ILE A 206 5.30 5.38 -19.15
N PRO A 207 4.08 4.82 -19.26
CA PRO A 207 3.70 3.44 -18.96
C PRO A 207 4.25 2.43 -19.99
N GLU A 208 4.55 1.21 -19.54
CA GLU A 208 5.07 0.12 -20.37
C GLU A 208 3.96 -0.62 -21.14
N LYS A 209 2.78 -0.72 -20.53
CA LYS A 209 1.60 -1.39 -21.10
C LYS A 209 0.31 -0.75 -20.58
N GLY A 210 -0.77 -0.93 -21.33
CA GLY A 210 -2.13 -0.55 -20.91
C GLY A 210 -2.76 0.54 -21.75
N GLU A 211 -3.79 1.15 -21.20
CA GLU A 211 -4.56 2.21 -21.85
C GLU A 211 -3.98 3.58 -21.49
N VAL A 212 -3.89 4.46 -22.49
CA VAL A 212 -3.43 5.84 -22.31
C VAL A 212 -4.30 6.76 -23.14
N THR A 213 -4.28 8.06 -22.84
CA THR A 213 -4.90 9.07 -23.71
C THR A 213 -3.81 9.79 -24.52
N THR A 214 -4.21 10.52 -25.56
CA THR A 214 -3.30 11.43 -26.27
C THR A 214 -2.62 12.45 -25.37
N PHE A 215 -3.13 12.70 -24.15
CA PHE A 215 -2.54 13.60 -23.17
C PHE A 215 -1.79 12.90 -22.03
N THR A 216 -1.81 11.58 -21.96
CA THR A 216 -1.02 10.85 -20.96
C THR A 216 0.47 11.08 -21.26
N PRO A 217 1.25 11.65 -20.32
CA PRO A 217 2.68 11.85 -20.54
C PRO A 217 3.40 10.52 -20.56
N ILE A 218 4.15 10.28 -21.63
CA ILE A 218 5.07 9.14 -21.77
C ILE A 218 6.45 9.58 -21.30
N ASN A 219 6.96 8.89 -20.30
CA ASN A 219 8.30 9.11 -19.77
C ASN A 219 9.23 7.96 -20.20
N ILE A 220 10.44 8.28 -20.63
CA ILE A 220 11.47 7.28 -20.95
C ILE A 220 12.64 7.53 -20.00
N ALA A 221 12.69 6.75 -18.93
CA ALA A 221 13.73 6.87 -17.92
C ALA A 221 14.97 6.08 -18.35
N LEU A 222 16.15 6.69 -18.17
CA LEU A 222 17.41 5.95 -18.18
C LEU A 222 17.37 4.92 -17.04
N SER A 223 17.86 3.71 -17.29
CA SER A 223 18.07 2.74 -16.23
C SER A 223 19.07 3.30 -15.21
N GLU A 224 18.74 3.23 -13.92
CA GLU A 224 19.48 3.87 -12.80
C GLU A 224 20.96 3.45 -12.69
N SER A 225 21.35 2.40 -13.41
CA SER A 225 22.71 1.88 -13.53
C SER A 225 23.54 2.44 -14.70
N SER A 226 22.98 3.32 -15.54
CA SER A 226 23.77 4.01 -16.58
C SER A 226 24.64 5.10 -15.95
N THR A 227 25.96 4.88 -15.96
CA THR A 227 26.97 5.83 -15.46
C THR A 227 27.55 6.70 -16.58
N THR A 228 27.13 6.47 -17.82
CA THR A 228 27.60 7.21 -19.00
C THR A 228 26.58 8.25 -19.45
N PRO A 229 27.03 9.39 -20.01
CA PRO A 229 26.11 10.33 -20.64
C PRO A 229 25.56 9.64 -21.89
N ASP A 230 24.41 8.99 -21.78
CA ASP A 230 23.81 8.29 -22.90
C ASP A 230 22.64 9.09 -23.47
N GLN A 231 22.50 9.06 -24.80
CA GLN A 231 21.35 9.62 -25.49
C GLN A 231 20.26 8.55 -25.63
N ILE A 232 19.04 8.86 -25.24
CA ILE A 232 17.90 7.99 -25.53
C ILE A 232 17.34 8.34 -26.91
N ARG A 233 17.19 7.32 -27.75
CA ARG A 233 16.46 7.39 -29.02
C ARG A 233 15.14 6.65 -28.88
N TYR A 234 14.08 7.16 -29.50
CA TYR A 234 12.78 6.50 -29.50
C TYR A 234 12.03 6.63 -30.83
N SER A 235 10.98 5.84 -30.97
CA SER A 235 9.96 5.94 -32.02
C SER A 235 8.59 5.68 -31.40
N VAL A 236 7.53 6.17 -32.05
CA VAL A 236 6.14 6.05 -31.57
C VAL A 236 5.26 5.23 -32.50
N ASP A 237 5.79 4.77 -33.63
CA ASP A 237 5.09 4.05 -34.69
C ASP A 237 5.59 2.59 -34.84
N GLY A 238 6.41 2.13 -33.89
CA GLY A 238 7.09 0.84 -33.97
C GLY A 238 8.25 0.80 -34.97
N SER A 239 8.63 1.90 -35.61
CA SER A 239 9.83 1.96 -36.46
C SER A 239 11.12 1.91 -35.63
N PRO A 240 12.31 1.74 -36.24
CA PRO A 240 13.57 1.84 -35.51
C PRO A 240 13.72 3.19 -34.78
N PRO A 241 14.17 3.20 -33.51
CA PRO A 241 14.31 4.43 -32.74
C PRO A 241 15.21 5.48 -33.43
N SER A 242 14.66 6.67 -33.68
CA SER A 242 15.35 7.74 -34.41
C SER A 242 15.24 9.11 -33.75
N LEU A 243 14.13 9.36 -33.05
CA LEU A 243 13.84 10.61 -32.35
C LEU A 243 14.70 10.71 -31.09
N LEU A 244 15.24 11.89 -30.80
CA LEU A 244 15.98 12.14 -29.57
C LEU A 244 15.00 12.43 -28.44
N TYR A 245 15.08 11.66 -27.35
CA TYR A 245 14.30 11.91 -26.16
C TYR A 245 14.89 13.08 -25.36
N THR A 246 14.07 14.09 -25.08
CA THR A 246 14.47 15.32 -24.36
C THR A 246 13.65 15.56 -23.09
N GLY A 247 12.64 14.74 -22.84
CA GLY A 247 11.75 14.83 -21.69
C GLY A 247 10.41 14.15 -21.96
N PRO A 248 9.49 14.13 -20.97
CA PRO A 248 8.17 13.55 -21.13
C PRO A 248 7.43 14.14 -22.33
N PHE A 249 6.78 13.30 -23.13
CA PHE A 249 6.05 13.71 -24.34
C PHE A 249 4.65 13.10 -24.37
N THR A 250 3.78 13.66 -25.20
CA THR A 250 2.41 13.17 -25.44
C THR A 250 2.26 12.58 -26.83
N LEU A 251 1.32 11.66 -27.01
CA LEU A 251 1.10 10.98 -28.29
C LEU A 251 0.18 11.82 -29.18
N SER A 252 0.77 12.48 -30.18
CA SER A 252 0.05 13.21 -31.22
C SER A 252 -0.38 12.24 -32.32
N LEU A 253 -1.62 11.74 -32.25
CA LEU A 253 -2.17 10.82 -33.24
C LEU A 253 -2.94 11.57 -34.35
N PRO A 254 -3.03 11.02 -35.58
CA PRO A 254 -3.88 11.56 -36.63
C PRO A 254 -5.33 11.75 -36.13
N PRO A 255 -6.12 12.66 -36.74
CA PRO A 255 -7.48 12.90 -36.30
C PRO A 255 -8.27 11.58 -36.25
N PHE A 256 -8.82 11.26 -35.08
CA PHE A 256 -9.71 10.12 -34.92
C PHE A 256 -10.89 10.29 -35.89
N ASN A 257 -11.04 9.38 -36.85
CA ASN A 257 -12.18 9.40 -37.77
C ASN A 257 -13.47 9.36 -36.93
N THR A 258 -14.33 10.36 -37.11
CA THR A 258 -15.58 10.53 -36.35
C THR A 258 -16.63 9.45 -36.62
N ASP A 259 -16.43 8.61 -37.62
CA ASP A 259 -17.48 7.75 -38.18
C ASP A 259 -17.37 6.28 -37.73
N GLY A 260 -16.42 5.93 -36.87
CA GLY A 260 -16.28 4.59 -36.32
C GLY A 260 -16.12 4.63 -34.80
N GLY A 261 -17.04 4.02 -34.07
CA GLY A 261 -17.07 3.98 -32.60
C GLY A 261 -15.88 3.28 -31.90
N SER A 262 -14.75 3.07 -32.57
CA SER A 262 -13.52 2.59 -31.96
C SER A 262 -12.50 3.74 -31.84
N SER A 263 -12.63 4.52 -30.77
CA SER A 263 -11.70 5.60 -30.39
C SER A 263 -10.35 5.10 -29.84
N ARG A 264 -9.94 3.88 -30.19
CA ARG A 264 -8.73 3.21 -29.69
C ARG A 264 -7.72 3.01 -30.81
N ILE A 265 -6.49 3.46 -30.59
CA ILE A 265 -5.39 3.33 -31.55
C ILE A 265 -4.25 2.58 -30.86
N PRO A 266 -3.90 1.36 -31.29
CA PRO A 266 -2.72 0.68 -30.77
C PRO A 266 -1.46 1.42 -31.20
N VAL A 267 -0.56 1.67 -30.26
CA VAL A 267 0.71 2.37 -30.45
C VAL A 267 1.83 1.53 -29.86
N VAL A 268 2.91 1.38 -30.62
CA VAL A 268 4.12 0.69 -30.18
C VAL A 268 5.22 1.73 -30.07
N ILE A 269 5.68 1.97 -28.83
CA ILE A 269 6.80 2.87 -28.57
C ILE A 269 8.05 1.99 -28.44
N ARG A 270 9.08 2.28 -29.25
CA ARG A 270 10.38 1.61 -29.14
C ARG A 270 11.40 2.62 -28.64
N ALA A 271 12.26 2.22 -27.71
CA ALA A 271 13.31 3.07 -27.19
C ALA A 271 14.61 2.31 -27.02
N LEU A 272 15.74 3.00 -27.25
CA LEU A 272 17.08 2.47 -27.00
C LEU A 272 18.00 3.58 -26.50
N THR A 273 19.09 3.16 -25.89
CA THR A 273 20.14 4.03 -25.36
C THR A 273 21.35 3.99 -26.29
N VAL A 274 21.89 5.15 -26.66
CA VAL A 274 23.07 5.32 -27.52
C VAL A 274 24.19 5.96 -26.69
N SER A 275 25.35 5.32 -26.67
CA SER A 275 26.52 5.87 -25.98
C SER A 275 27.02 7.15 -26.69
N THR A 276 27.15 8.26 -25.97
CA THR A 276 27.66 9.51 -26.55
C THR A 276 29.15 9.49 -26.87
N GLN A 277 29.92 8.59 -26.23
CA GLN A 277 31.37 8.53 -26.41
C GLN A 277 31.78 7.92 -27.75
N ASP A 278 31.03 6.92 -28.22
CA ASP A 278 31.37 6.17 -29.43
C ASP A 278 30.32 6.27 -30.54
N GLY A 279 29.09 6.74 -30.26
CA GLY A 279 28.00 6.93 -31.23
C GLY A 279 27.51 5.65 -31.95
N LEU A 280 28.23 4.55 -31.81
CA LEU A 280 28.06 3.27 -32.50
C LEU A 280 27.54 2.17 -31.55
N LEU A 281 27.69 2.35 -30.24
CA LEU A 281 27.24 1.40 -29.23
C LEU A 281 25.80 1.73 -28.82
N THR A 282 24.88 0.81 -29.12
CA THR A 282 23.46 0.91 -28.75
C THR A 282 23.07 -0.22 -27.80
N SER A 283 22.15 0.07 -26.89
CA SER A 283 21.49 -0.92 -26.06
C SER A 283 20.56 -1.81 -26.89
N GLU A 284 19.97 -2.80 -26.23
CA GLU A 284 18.77 -3.47 -26.76
C GLU A 284 17.59 -2.48 -26.82
N THR A 285 16.61 -2.80 -27.66
CA THR A 285 15.41 -1.98 -27.84
C THR A 285 14.34 -2.42 -26.85
N THR A 286 13.87 -1.50 -26.03
CA THR A 286 12.71 -1.68 -25.16
C THR A 286 11.44 -1.31 -25.91
N GLU A 287 10.37 -2.09 -25.73
CA GLU A 287 9.08 -1.84 -26.37
C GLU A 287 7.98 -1.59 -25.33
N ALA A 288 7.08 -0.65 -25.63
CA ALA A 288 5.86 -0.44 -24.88
C ALA A 288 4.65 -0.55 -25.82
N HIS A 289 3.67 -1.37 -25.41
CA HIS A 289 2.44 -1.61 -26.16
C HIS A 289 1.28 -0.89 -25.49
N LEU A 290 0.84 0.20 -26.10
CA LEU A 290 -0.17 1.09 -25.54
C LEU A 290 -1.42 1.13 -26.41
N THR A 291 -2.58 1.17 -25.77
CA THR A 291 -3.86 1.47 -26.44
C THR A 291 -4.18 2.93 -26.18
N VAL A 292 -4.09 3.78 -27.21
CA VAL A 292 -4.29 5.22 -27.08
C VAL A 292 -5.71 5.61 -27.40
N TYR A 293 -6.34 6.33 -26.49
CA TYR A 293 -7.66 6.91 -26.63
C TYR A 293 -7.59 8.41 -26.88
N LYS A 294 -8.65 8.94 -27.48
CA LYS A 294 -8.85 10.39 -27.57
C LYS A 294 -8.89 11.00 -26.15
N ALA A 295 -8.40 12.23 -26.03
CA ALA A 295 -8.71 13.09 -24.90
C ALA A 295 -10.22 13.08 -24.59
N GLY A 296 -10.61 13.01 -23.32
CA GLY A 296 -12.01 12.77 -22.95
C GLY A 296 -12.25 11.40 -22.30
N HIS A 297 -11.33 10.45 -22.49
CA HIS A 297 -11.52 9.06 -22.09
C HIS A 297 -11.01 8.79 -20.66
N SER A 298 -11.88 8.26 -19.82
CA SER A 298 -11.50 7.68 -18.52
C SER A 298 -11.16 6.21 -18.70
N PHE A 299 -10.06 5.75 -18.10
CA PHE A 299 -9.53 4.40 -18.32
C PHE A 299 -9.04 3.74 -17.02
N PHE A 300 -9.01 2.41 -17.04
CA PHE A 300 -8.52 1.61 -15.93
C PHE A 300 -6.99 1.61 -15.89
N ASP A 301 -6.43 1.83 -14.71
CA ASP A 301 -5.00 1.83 -14.46
C ASP A 301 -4.65 0.94 -13.26
N PRO A 302 -4.00 -0.21 -13.50
CA PRO A 302 -3.67 -1.16 -12.44
C PRO A 302 -2.64 -0.61 -11.44
N ASN A 303 -1.97 0.50 -11.74
CA ASN A 303 -1.03 1.14 -10.81
C ASN A 303 -1.73 2.01 -9.76
N ILE A 304 -3.04 2.25 -9.88
CA ILE A 304 -3.83 2.97 -8.88
C ILE A 304 -4.31 1.96 -7.84
N PRO A 305 -3.84 2.03 -6.58
CA PRO A 305 -4.29 1.11 -5.55
C PRO A 305 -5.78 1.31 -5.22
N PRO A 306 -6.50 0.21 -4.89
CA PRO A 306 -7.85 0.31 -4.38
C PRO A 306 -7.88 1.07 -3.03
N PRO A 307 -8.99 1.74 -2.68
CA PRO A 307 -9.14 2.39 -1.38
C PRO A 307 -8.93 1.41 -0.21
N VAL A 308 -8.23 1.86 0.83
CA VAL A 308 -8.06 1.10 2.08
C VAL A 308 -9.01 1.67 3.12
N ALA A 309 -9.89 0.84 3.67
CA ALA A 309 -10.86 1.25 4.68
C ALA A 309 -10.46 0.79 6.09
N ARG A 310 -10.68 1.66 7.07
CA ARG A 310 -10.68 1.37 8.50
C ARG A 310 -12.12 1.35 8.98
N VAL A 311 -12.48 0.32 9.73
CA VAL A 311 -13.84 0.16 10.26
C VAL A 311 -13.80 0.33 11.77
N ARG A 312 -14.66 1.19 12.30
CA ARG A 312 -14.86 1.37 13.74
C ARG A 312 -16.27 0.91 14.09
N ALA A 313 -16.38 -0.21 14.77
CA ALA A 313 -17.65 -0.67 15.32
C ALA A 313 -18.04 0.17 16.54
N LEU A 314 -19.27 0.67 16.57
CA LEU A 314 -19.83 1.44 17.68
C LEU A 314 -20.69 0.53 18.57
N GLU A 315 -20.64 0.76 19.88
CA GLU A 315 -21.34 -0.04 20.90
C GLU A 315 -21.13 -1.56 20.71
N ALA A 316 -19.90 -1.94 20.35
CA ALA A 316 -19.58 -3.30 19.98
C ALA A 316 -19.57 -4.25 21.18
N GLU A 317 -20.04 -5.47 20.96
CA GLU A 317 -20.01 -6.56 21.92
C GLU A 317 -19.21 -7.73 21.34
N LEU A 318 -18.21 -8.19 22.07
CA LEU A 318 -17.44 -9.38 21.79
C LEU A 318 -18.19 -10.61 22.33
N TYR A 319 -18.34 -11.64 21.52
CA TYR A 319 -18.76 -12.95 21.97
C TYR A 319 -17.96 -14.02 21.21
N PHE A 320 -18.03 -15.25 21.71
CA PHE A 320 -17.42 -16.39 21.04
C PHE A 320 -18.51 -17.33 20.55
N ASP A 321 -18.37 -17.83 19.32
CA ASP A 321 -19.27 -18.85 18.80
C ASP A 321 -19.06 -20.17 19.55
N GLU A 322 -20.02 -20.52 20.40
CA GLU A 322 -19.98 -21.72 21.23
C GLU A 322 -20.42 -22.97 20.48
N SER A 323 -21.00 -22.86 19.27
CA SER A 323 -21.53 -24.00 18.52
C SER A 323 -20.45 -25.03 18.14
N ARG A 324 -19.20 -24.59 18.05
CA ARG A 324 -18.02 -25.41 17.71
C ARG A 324 -17.09 -25.67 18.90
N ARG A 325 -17.48 -25.27 20.11
CA ARG A 325 -16.64 -25.42 21.31
C ARG A 325 -16.61 -26.89 21.75
N PRO A 326 -15.43 -27.52 21.87
CA PRO A 326 -15.35 -28.89 22.38
C PRO A 326 -15.82 -28.98 23.84
N PRO A 327 -16.40 -30.11 24.28
CA PRO A 327 -16.82 -30.29 25.67
C PRO A 327 -15.62 -30.21 26.62
N ASN A 328 -15.87 -29.77 27.86
CA ASN A 328 -14.86 -29.63 28.93
C ASN A 328 -13.70 -28.68 28.55
N THR A 329 -13.98 -27.69 27.71
CA THR A 329 -13.02 -26.64 27.37
C THR A 329 -13.50 -25.29 27.89
N SER A 330 -12.57 -24.40 28.21
CA SER A 330 -12.77 -23.00 28.57
C SER A 330 -12.17 -22.07 27.53
N ILE A 331 -12.76 -20.89 27.34
CA ILE A 331 -12.21 -19.86 26.46
C ILE A 331 -11.62 -18.77 27.35
N ILE A 332 -10.35 -18.44 27.12
CA ILE A 332 -9.69 -17.31 27.77
C ILE A 332 -9.38 -16.29 26.69
N TYR A 333 -9.66 -15.02 26.97
CA TYR A 333 -9.41 -13.93 26.05
C TYR A 333 -8.63 -12.79 26.69
N GLN A 334 -7.98 -12.00 25.87
CA GLN A 334 -7.28 -10.78 26.27
C GLN A 334 -7.62 -9.68 25.26
N ILE A 335 -8.07 -8.54 25.80
CA ILE A 335 -8.33 -7.33 25.03
C ILE A 335 -7.10 -6.44 25.14
N VAL A 336 -6.62 -5.94 24.01
CA VAL A 336 -5.53 -4.97 23.94
C VAL A 336 -6.08 -3.66 23.40
N TYR A 337 -6.06 -2.63 24.23
CA TYR A 337 -6.57 -1.31 23.85
C TYR A 337 -5.58 -0.54 22.98
N VAL A 338 -6.06 0.39 22.16
CA VAL A 338 -5.23 1.22 21.28
C VAL A 338 -4.16 2.00 22.05
N GLY A 339 -4.48 2.46 23.26
CA GLY A 339 -3.51 3.13 24.14
C GLY A 339 -2.36 2.20 24.58
N GLU A 340 -2.66 0.93 24.85
CA GLU A 340 -1.67 -0.07 25.29
C GLU A 340 -0.84 -0.62 24.11
N ALA A 341 -1.46 -0.77 22.92
CA ALA A 341 -0.79 -1.25 21.71
C ALA A 341 0.41 -0.37 21.32
N ARG A 342 0.37 0.93 21.64
CA ARG A 342 1.46 1.89 21.39
C ARG A 342 2.71 1.65 22.24
N GLN A 343 2.62 0.88 23.31
CA GLN A 343 3.72 0.67 24.27
C GLN A 343 4.43 -0.69 24.13
N LYS A 344 4.28 -1.39 22.99
CA LYS A 344 4.71 -2.78 22.80
C LYS A 344 4.11 -3.71 23.87
N PRO A 345 2.83 -4.11 23.75
CA PRO A 345 2.17 -4.92 24.76
C PRO A 345 2.90 -6.26 24.90
N LYS A 346 3.62 -6.47 26.00
CA LYS A 346 4.08 -7.80 26.40
C LYS A 346 2.85 -8.60 26.80
N PHE A 347 2.60 -9.69 26.08
CA PHE A 347 1.61 -10.67 26.47
C PHE A 347 1.86 -11.08 27.92
N SER A 348 0.87 -10.86 28.78
CA SER A 348 0.94 -11.30 30.17
C SER A 348 -0.14 -12.34 30.36
N HIS A 349 0.29 -13.59 30.59
CA HIS A 349 -0.61 -14.68 30.96
C HIS A 349 -1.48 -14.35 32.18
N ARG A 350 -1.06 -13.36 33.01
CA ARG A 350 -1.81 -12.88 34.17
C ARG A 350 -2.98 -11.93 33.82
N LYS A 351 -3.10 -11.49 32.56
CA LYS A 351 -4.15 -10.56 32.09
C LYS A 351 -5.29 -11.25 31.33
N GLY A 352 -5.26 -12.57 31.16
CA GLY A 352 -6.33 -13.31 30.49
C GLY A 352 -7.60 -13.36 31.31
N ILE A 353 -8.75 -13.14 30.67
CA ILE A 353 -10.08 -13.18 31.27
C ILE A 353 -10.80 -14.44 30.79
N LEU A 354 -11.40 -15.18 31.73
CA LEU A 354 -12.23 -16.34 31.41
C LEU A 354 -13.56 -15.88 30.80
N TYR A 355 -13.95 -16.47 29.67
CA TYR A 355 -15.23 -16.19 29.03
C TYR A 355 -16.35 -17.01 29.68
N GLU A 356 -17.34 -16.32 30.24
CA GLU A 356 -18.48 -16.90 30.96
C GLU A 356 -19.70 -17.22 30.07
N GLY A 357 -19.56 -17.18 28.75
CA GLY A 357 -20.69 -17.40 27.82
C GLY A 357 -21.61 -16.19 27.63
N LYS A 358 -21.24 -15.02 28.17
CA LYS A 358 -22.00 -13.78 28.04
C LYS A 358 -21.27 -12.78 27.14
N PRO A 359 -21.98 -12.03 26.28
CA PRO A 359 -21.38 -10.96 25.48
C PRO A 359 -20.62 -9.94 26.35
N VAL A 360 -19.44 -9.55 25.88
CA VAL A 360 -18.51 -8.65 26.56
C VAL A 360 -18.54 -7.29 25.87
N PRO A 361 -19.02 -6.22 26.52
CA PRO A 361 -19.08 -4.90 25.90
C PRO A 361 -17.67 -4.31 25.70
N LEU A 362 -17.37 -3.85 24.49
CA LEU A 362 -16.14 -3.17 24.12
C LEU A 362 -16.31 -1.66 24.30
N LYS A 363 -16.09 -1.19 25.53
CA LYS A 363 -16.36 0.22 25.94
C LYS A 363 -15.31 1.22 25.49
N GLU A 364 -14.11 0.76 25.14
CA GLU A 364 -12.97 1.60 24.76
C GLU A 364 -12.44 1.18 23.39
N ASP A 365 -11.60 2.02 22.77
CA ASP A 365 -10.99 1.70 21.48
C ASP A 365 -10.03 0.51 21.63
N VAL A 366 -10.48 -0.66 21.16
CA VAL A 366 -9.70 -1.90 21.14
C VAL A 366 -8.86 -1.96 19.87
N ALA A 367 -7.60 -2.36 19.99
CA ALA A 367 -6.73 -2.64 18.86
C ALA A 367 -6.79 -4.13 18.47
N PHE A 368 -6.62 -5.02 19.44
CA PHE A 368 -6.59 -6.47 19.20
C PHE A 368 -7.38 -7.23 20.26
N VAL A 369 -8.04 -8.30 19.83
CA VAL A 369 -8.58 -9.33 20.72
C VAL A 369 -7.79 -10.61 20.47
N TYR A 370 -7.21 -11.17 21.53
CA TYR A 370 -6.59 -12.48 21.51
C TYR A 370 -7.46 -13.46 22.28
N ALA A 371 -7.60 -14.69 21.78
CA ALA A 371 -8.36 -15.71 22.48
C ALA A 371 -7.80 -17.11 22.26
N TRP A 372 -8.02 -17.99 23.24
CA TRP A 372 -7.54 -19.36 23.25
C TRP A 372 -8.60 -20.29 23.84
N THR A 373 -8.61 -21.53 23.37
CA THR A 373 -9.36 -22.64 23.95
C THR A 373 -8.42 -23.44 24.84
N PHE A 374 -8.83 -23.71 26.07
CA PHE A 374 -8.12 -24.52 27.06
C PHE A 374 -8.95 -25.73 27.44
N ARG A 375 -8.32 -26.88 27.69
CA ARG A 375 -8.99 -28.04 28.30
C ARG A 375 -8.84 -27.94 29.82
N GLU A 376 -9.93 -28.07 30.55
CA GLU A 376 -9.93 -27.97 32.01
C GLU A 376 -9.61 -29.35 32.60
N ASP A 377 -8.44 -29.48 33.24
CA ASP A 377 -8.10 -30.71 33.94
C ASP A 377 -8.93 -30.78 35.22
N THR A 378 -9.68 -31.87 35.37
CA THR A 378 -10.76 -32.02 36.36
C THR A 378 -10.27 -32.18 37.80
N HIS A 379 -9.03 -31.77 38.12
CA HIS A 379 -8.39 -31.95 39.42
C HIS A 379 -7.81 -30.62 39.93
N GLY A 380 -8.60 -29.91 40.76
CA GLY A 380 -8.09 -28.84 41.62
C GLY A 380 -8.78 -27.50 41.42
N GLY A 381 -9.87 -27.28 42.15
CA GLY A 381 -10.43 -25.94 42.32
C GLY A 381 -9.57 -25.11 43.25
N GLN A 382 -8.67 -24.29 42.72
CA GLN A 382 -8.21 -23.03 43.31
C GLN A 382 -7.28 -22.29 42.35
N CYS A 383 -7.59 -21.00 42.12
CA CYS A 383 -6.81 -19.95 41.47
C CYS A 383 -5.96 -20.31 40.24
N ILE A 384 -6.31 -19.67 39.12
CA ILE A 384 -5.56 -19.62 37.87
C ILE A 384 -4.19 -18.93 38.12
N GLU A 385 -3.21 -19.69 38.59
CA GLU A 385 -1.81 -19.45 38.23
C GLU A 385 -1.37 -20.55 37.26
N PRO A 386 -0.97 -20.21 36.02
CA PRO A 386 -0.45 -21.18 35.08
C PRO A 386 1.04 -21.40 35.39
N HIS A 387 1.34 -21.92 36.58
CA HIS A 387 2.63 -22.55 36.81
C HIS A 387 2.54 -23.99 36.32
N MET A 388 3.60 -24.43 35.64
CA MET A 388 3.80 -25.83 35.29
C MET A 388 3.53 -26.69 36.52
N ASP A 389 2.60 -27.65 36.40
CA ASP A 389 2.53 -28.70 37.39
C ASP A 389 3.91 -29.37 37.44
N GLU A 390 4.42 -29.64 38.64
CA GLU A 390 5.72 -30.29 38.91
C GLU A 390 5.86 -31.69 38.26
N ARG A 391 4.85 -32.15 37.50
CA ARG A 391 4.81 -33.42 36.77
C ARG A 391 4.93 -33.28 35.25
N GLY A 392 5.16 -32.08 34.70
CA GLY A 392 5.44 -31.91 33.27
C GLY A 392 4.26 -32.20 32.33
N HIS A 393 3.02 -32.22 32.84
CA HIS A 393 1.83 -32.28 31.99
C HIS A 393 1.46 -30.87 31.54
N GLY A 394 1.76 -30.55 30.28
CA GLY A 394 1.32 -29.29 29.67
C GLY A 394 -0.21 -29.26 29.56
N LYS A 395 -0.85 -28.25 30.15
CA LYS A 395 -2.29 -27.98 29.92
C LYS A 395 -2.50 -27.75 28.43
N ALA A 396 -3.30 -28.61 27.79
CA ALA A 396 -3.57 -28.51 26.36
C ALA A 396 -4.24 -27.16 26.03
N ARG A 397 -3.63 -26.40 25.10
CA ARG A 397 -4.09 -25.08 24.66
C ARG A 397 -4.16 -25.04 23.13
N SER A 398 -5.15 -24.35 22.58
CA SER A 398 -5.19 -24.04 21.14
C SER A 398 -4.13 -23.02 20.72
N SER A 399 -3.97 -22.83 19.40
CA SER A 399 -3.41 -21.61 18.85
C SER A 399 -4.23 -20.37 19.27
N ALA A 400 -3.61 -19.19 19.21
CA ALA A 400 -4.33 -17.95 19.51
C ALA A 400 -5.19 -17.55 18.31
N ALA A 401 -6.49 -17.41 18.50
CA ALA A 401 -7.32 -16.62 17.59
C ALA A 401 -7.02 -15.13 17.84
N VAL A 402 -6.78 -14.37 16.78
CA VAL A 402 -6.49 -12.94 16.83
C VAL A 402 -7.48 -12.20 15.95
N TYR A 403 -8.07 -11.14 16.49
CA TYR A 403 -8.91 -10.22 15.76
C TYR A 403 -8.33 -8.81 15.83
N ASP A 404 -7.98 -8.23 14.68
CA ASP A 404 -7.61 -6.82 14.56
C ASP A 404 -8.88 -5.99 14.41
N CYS A 405 -9.16 -5.21 15.44
CA CYS A 405 -10.35 -4.37 15.52
C CYS A 405 -10.28 -3.13 14.61
N ASN A 406 -9.09 -2.73 14.13
CA ASN A 406 -8.94 -1.59 13.21
C ASN A 406 -9.27 -1.97 11.77
N LEU A 407 -8.91 -3.20 11.38
CA LEU A 407 -9.08 -3.71 10.02
C LEU A 407 -10.28 -4.65 9.90
N ALA A 408 -10.88 -5.01 11.04
CA ALA A 408 -11.93 -6.01 11.15
C ALA A 408 -11.54 -7.32 10.43
N MET A 409 -10.34 -7.83 10.77
CA MET A 409 -9.74 -9.04 10.21
C MET A 409 -9.39 -10.05 11.32
N THR A 410 -9.56 -11.34 11.02
CA THR A 410 -9.21 -12.46 11.93
C THR A 410 -8.07 -13.28 11.35
N TRP A 411 -7.15 -13.74 12.18
CA TRP A 411 -6.18 -14.79 11.85
C TRP A 411 -5.85 -15.64 13.07
N ASN A 412 -5.24 -16.80 12.86
CA ASN A 412 -4.74 -17.64 13.94
C ASN A 412 -3.21 -17.50 14.01
N ARG A 413 -2.66 -17.30 15.22
CA ARG A 413 -1.20 -17.41 15.41
C ARG A 413 -0.77 -18.87 15.32
N GLU A 414 0.33 -19.11 14.64
CA GLU A 414 0.94 -20.45 14.59
C GLU A 414 1.26 -20.96 16.01
N PRO A 415 1.14 -22.28 16.24
CA PRO A 415 1.57 -22.88 17.50
C PRO A 415 3.08 -22.62 17.67
N ARG A 416 3.49 -22.02 18.80
CA ARG A 416 4.91 -22.05 19.19
C ARG A 416 5.27 -23.53 19.40
N GLY A 417 6.30 -24.01 18.73
CA GLY A 417 6.70 -25.43 18.61
C GLY A 417 7.13 -26.15 19.88
N GLU A 418 6.41 -26.00 21.00
CA GLU A 418 6.66 -26.74 22.23
C GLU A 418 5.98 -28.13 22.25
N ASP A 419 5.09 -28.44 21.30
CA ASP A 419 4.34 -29.72 21.23
C ASP A 419 4.69 -30.56 19.98
N VAL A 420 5.97 -30.88 19.78
CA VAL A 420 6.42 -31.77 18.67
C VAL A 420 6.03 -33.25 18.89
N GLY A 421 5.34 -33.60 19.98
CA GLY A 421 5.05 -34.98 20.36
C GLY A 421 3.61 -35.51 20.21
N GLY A 422 2.61 -34.67 19.94
CA GLY A 422 1.20 -35.04 20.20
C GLY A 422 0.22 -34.87 19.04
N ARG A 423 0.32 -35.67 17.98
CA ARG A 423 -0.59 -35.63 16.80
C ARG A 423 -2.08 -35.97 17.05
N GLY A 424 -2.57 -35.95 18.30
CA GLY A 424 -3.93 -36.43 18.63
C GLY A 424 -4.83 -35.49 19.45
N ASN A 425 -4.36 -34.34 19.95
CA ASN A 425 -5.10 -33.55 20.96
C ASN A 425 -5.06 -32.02 20.75
N ALA A 426 -4.82 -31.54 19.53
CA ALA A 426 -4.83 -30.09 19.27
C ALA A 426 -6.26 -29.53 19.42
N LEU A 427 -6.46 -28.60 20.37
CA LEU A 427 -7.72 -27.91 20.54
C LEU A 427 -7.91 -26.87 19.43
N PRO A 428 -9.12 -26.72 18.86
CA PRO A 428 -9.37 -25.68 17.87
C PRO A 428 -9.33 -24.29 18.52
N PRO A 429 -8.80 -23.27 17.83
CA PRO A 429 -8.89 -21.89 18.29
C PRO A 429 -10.36 -21.43 18.35
N PRO A 430 -10.73 -20.55 19.29
CA PRO A 430 -12.09 -20.07 19.42
C PRO A 430 -12.45 -19.13 18.26
N CYS A 431 -13.71 -19.13 17.86
CA CYS A 431 -14.21 -18.21 16.84
C CYS A 431 -14.64 -16.89 17.50
N ILE A 432 -13.91 -15.81 17.23
CA ILE A 432 -14.19 -14.46 17.73
C ILE A 432 -15.32 -13.86 16.89
N CYS A 433 -16.38 -13.38 17.55
CA CYS A 433 -17.47 -12.68 16.90
C CYS A 433 -17.69 -11.30 17.52
N ILE A 434 -17.86 -10.28 16.67
CA ILE A 434 -18.16 -8.91 17.09
C ILE A 434 -19.55 -8.54 16.61
N ARG A 435 -20.43 -8.20 17.55
CA ARG A 435 -21.77 -7.68 17.27
C ARG A 435 -21.78 -6.18 17.47
N CYS A 436 -22.30 -5.43 16.50
CA CYS A 436 -22.52 -3.99 16.60
C CYS A 436 -23.77 -3.59 15.79
N LYS A 437 -24.40 -2.47 16.16
CA LYS A 437 -25.55 -1.93 15.41
C LYS A 437 -25.15 -0.84 14.41
N GLU A 438 -24.07 -0.14 14.72
CA GLU A 438 -23.59 1.01 13.97
C GLU A 438 -22.08 0.89 13.76
N MET A 439 -21.61 1.37 12.61
CA MET A 439 -20.20 1.35 12.25
C MET A 439 -19.82 2.65 11.54
N ASP A 440 -18.64 3.16 11.85
CA ASP A 440 -18.01 4.24 11.08
C ASP A 440 -16.94 3.65 10.18
N VAL A 441 -17.00 3.99 8.89
CA VAL A 441 -15.95 3.63 7.93
C VAL A 441 -15.17 4.87 7.51
N PHE A 442 -13.85 4.75 7.55
CA PHE A 442 -12.91 5.79 7.11
C PHE A 442 -12.02 5.22 6.03
N PHE A 443 -11.85 5.93 4.92
CA PHE A 443 -10.80 5.61 3.96
C PHE A 443 -9.48 6.29 4.36
N GLU A 444 -8.37 5.59 4.11
CA GLU A 444 -7.03 6.18 4.12
C GLU A 444 -6.86 7.13 2.93
N ASP A 445 -5.87 8.02 3.02
CA ASP A 445 -5.65 9.04 1.99
C ASP A 445 -5.31 8.39 0.64
N PRO A 446 -5.99 8.79 -0.45
CA PRO A 446 -5.67 8.30 -1.78
C PRO A 446 -4.29 8.82 -2.25
N PRO A 447 -3.72 8.22 -3.32
CA PRO A 447 -2.58 8.81 -4.04
C PRO A 447 -2.80 10.29 -4.37
N VAL A 448 -1.71 11.04 -4.53
CA VAL A 448 -1.75 12.51 -4.73
C VAL A 448 -2.71 12.89 -5.86
N GLY A 449 -3.71 13.73 -5.52
CA GLY A 449 -4.74 14.20 -6.45
C GLY A 449 -5.89 13.22 -6.69
N GLY A 450 -5.90 12.07 -6.00
CA GLY A 450 -6.97 11.08 -6.09
C GLY A 450 -8.23 11.47 -5.32
N ILE A 451 -9.37 11.09 -5.87
CA ILE A 451 -10.71 11.29 -5.30
C ILE A 451 -11.30 9.90 -5.05
N ILE A 452 -11.77 9.64 -3.82
CA ILE A 452 -12.45 8.38 -3.50
C ILE A 452 -13.95 8.59 -3.65
N CYS A 453 -14.57 7.84 -4.57
CA CYS A 453 -16.02 7.75 -4.70
C CYS A 453 -16.50 6.42 -4.14
N TYR A 454 -17.69 6.40 -3.52
CA TYR A 454 -18.27 5.21 -2.92
C TYR A 454 -19.79 5.14 -3.05
N THR A 455 -20.34 3.94 -2.93
CA THR A 455 -21.77 3.61 -2.91
C THR A 455 -22.06 2.70 -1.71
N LEU A 456 -23.31 2.60 -1.27
CA LEU A 456 -23.71 1.77 -0.11
C LEU A 456 -24.66 0.61 -0.47
N ASP A 457 -24.99 0.48 -1.76
CA ASP A 457 -25.89 -0.50 -2.34
C ASP A 457 -25.15 -1.60 -3.14
N GLY A 458 -23.81 -1.59 -3.11
CA GLY A 458 -22.97 -2.52 -3.86
C GLY A 458 -22.73 -2.16 -5.32
N THR A 459 -23.32 -1.06 -5.82
CA THR A 459 -23.13 -0.63 -7.21
C THR A 459 -21.73 -0.05 -7.45
N GLU A 460 -21.26 -0.06 -8.69
CA GLU A 460 -19.95 0.50 -9.03
C GLU A 460 -19.98 2.04 -8.92
N PRO A 461 -19.04 2.68 -8.17
CA PRO A 461 -19.03 4.12 -8.02
C PRO A 461 -18.81 4.84 -9.34
N ALA A 462 -19.67 5.80 -9.65
CA ALA A 462 -19.53 6.64 -10.83
C ALA A 462 -18.32 7.59 -10.70
N GLN A 463 -17.75 7.97 -11.84
CA GLN A 463 -16.69 8.97 -11.89
C GLN A 463 -17.20 10.34 -11.38
N PRO A 464 -16.36 11.11 -10.67
CA PRO A 464 -16.79 12.38 -10.11
C PRO A 464 -17.11 13.41 -11.20
N ASP A 465 -18.12 14.24 -10.95
CA ASP A 465 -18.49 15.31 -11.86
C ASP A 465 -17.43 16.43 -11.91
N SER A 466 -17.58 17.31 -12.88
CA SER A 466 -16.67 18.43 -13.11
C SER A 466 -16.62 19.40 -11.92
N THR A 467 -17.73 19.61 -11.22
CA THR A 467 -17.83 20.54 -10.09
C THR A 467 -17.13 20.02 -8.83
N ILE A 468 -17.23 18.72 -8.57
CA ILE A 468 -16.57 18.00 -7.49
C ILE A 468 -15.05 18.06 -7.71
N THR A 469 -14.63 17.78 -8.93
CA THR A 469 -13.20 17.78 -9.29
C THR A 469 -12.61 19.18 -9.22
N ALA A 470 -13.33 20.22 -9.66
CA ALA A 470 -12.89 21.61 -9.49
C ALA A 470 -12.69 21.98 -8.02
N LYS A 471 -13.65 21.64 -7.15
CA LYS A 471 -13.55 21.88 -5.70
C LYS A 471 -12.38 21.13 -5.07
N HIS A 472 -12.15 19.89 -5.48
CA HIS A 472 -11.06 19.07 -4.96
C HIS A 472 -9.69 19.63 -5.38
N LEU A 473 -9.51 19.97 -6.66
CA LEU A 473 -8.27 20.54 -7.19
C LEU A 473 -7.94 21.92 -6.57
N ALA A 474 -8.96 22.76 -6.35
CA ALA A 474 -8.79 24.03 -5.65
C ALA A 474 -8.29 23.84 -4.21
N GLY A 475 -8.76 22.81 -3.51
CA GLY A 475 -8.31 22.46 -2.15
C GLY A 475 -6.84 22.02 -2.07
N ILE A 476 -6.26 21.52 -3.17
CA ILE A 476 -4.86 21.06 -3.26
C ILE A 476 -3.90 22.22 -3.61
N GLY A 477 -4.41 23.45 -3.79
CA GLY A 477 -3.58 24.62 -4.12
C GLY A 477 -3.21 24.74 -5.60
N ARG A 478 -3.89 24.00 -6.50
CA ARG A 478 -3.88 24.26 -7.94
C ARG A 478 -4.95 25.31 -8.25
N ASN A 479 -4.57 26.59 -8.10
CA ASN A 479 -5.45 27.75 -8.30
C ASN A 479 -5.58 28.21 -9.76
N ASP A 480 -5.00 27.50 -10.72
CA ASP A 480 -5.24 27.83 -12.13
C ASP A 480 -6.69 27.55 -12.46
N THR A 481 -7.33 28.48 -13.17
CA THR A 481 -8.72 28.39 -13.63
C THR A 481 -8.94 27.15 -14.49
N VAL A 482 -9.21 26.01 -13.84
CA VAL A 482 -9.53 24.74 -14.47
C VAL A 482 -10.87 24.91 -15.20
N LEU A 483 -10.80 25.17 -16.49
CA LEU A 483 -11.96 25.19 -17.37
C LEU A 483 -12.30 23.75 -17.76
N LEU A 484 -13.36 23.22 -17.15
CA LEU A 484 -13.84 21.88 -17.48
C LEU A 484 -14.64 21.91 -18.80
N PRO A 485 -14.58 20.83 -19.61
CA PRO A 485 -15.47 20.67 -20.74
C PRO A 485 -16.93 20.81 -20.27
N ARG A 486 -17.67 21.75 -20.86
CA ARG A 486 -19.14 21.83 -20.70
C ARG A 486 -19.76 20.71 -21.52
N ASP A 487 -19.74 19.49 -21.01
CA ASP A 487 -20.61 18.43 -21.52
C ASP A 487 -21.72 18.15 -20.52
N HIS A 488 -22.89 17.87 -21.10
CA HIS A 488 -24.24 17.85 -20.54
C HIS A 488 -24.34 17.35 -19.11
N GLU A 489 -25.26 17.95 -18.33
CA GLU A 489 -25.74 17.50 -17.03
C GLU A 489 -25.85 15.97 -17.00
N LYS A 490 -24.77 15.29 -16.62
CA LYS A 490 -24.84 13.90 -16.21
C LYS A 490 -25.52 13.97 -14.86
N ILE A 491 -26.82 13.71 -14.89
CA ILE A 491 -27.63 13.40 -13.72
C ILE A 491 -26.78 12.46 -12.87
N LEU A 492 -26.40 12.92 -11.68
CA LEU A 492 -25.66 12.11 -10.72
C LEU A 492 -26.42 10.79 -10.58
N GLU A 493 -25.80 9.66 -10.93
CA GLU A 493 -26.39 8.36 -10.67
C GLU A 493 -26.69 8.31 -9.17
N LEU A 494 -27.99 8.20 -8.84
CA LEU A 494 -28.50 8.24 -7.48
C LEU A 494 -27.82 7.12 -6.66
N GLY A 495 -26.76 7.45 -5.93
CA GLY A 495 -26.06 6.48 -5.07
C GLY A 495 -24.55 6.69 -4.93
N THR A 496 -23.89 7.40 -5.85
CA THR A 496 -22.46 7.68 -5.72
C THR A 496 -22.19 8.91 -4.84
N HIS A 497 -21.38 8.71 -3.81
CA HIS A 497 -20.91 9.73 -2.87
C HIS A 497 -19.40 9.93 -3.00
N VAL A 498 -18.93 11.13 -2.64
CA VAL A 498 -17.49 11.43 -2.61
C VAL A 498 -17.03 11.48 -1.16
N TYR A 499 -16.04 10.66 -0.84
CA TYR A 499 -15.46 10.63 0.49
C TYR A 499 -14.69 11.92 0.75
N ARG A 500 -14.93 12.51 1.92
CA ARG A 500 -14.17 13.67 2.41
C ARG A 500 -13.24 13.20 3.50
N GLU A 501 -12.01 13.70 3.45
CA GLU A 501 -10.99 13.37 4.44
C GLU A 501 -11.51 13.64 5.86
N ASN A 502 -11.31 12.67 6.76
CA ASN A 502 -11.77 12.71 8.15
C ASN A 502 -13.29 12.77 8.36
N GLN A 503 -14.10 12.56 7.32
CA GLN A 503 -15.55 12.43 7.45
C GLN A 503 -15.94 10.94 7.50
N PRO A 504 -16.43 10.42 8.64
CA PRO A 504 -16.88 9.03 8.71
C PRO A 504 -18.05 8.77 7.77
N ILE A 505 -18.05 7.60 7.16
CA ILE A 505 -19.23 7.01 6.53
C ILE A 505 -19.96 6.24 7.63
N HIS A 506 -21.08 6.80 8.10
CA HIS A 506 -21.93 6.16 9.08
C HIS A 506 -22.76 5.07 8.42
N VAL A 507 -22.51 3.83 8.81
CA VAL A 507 -23.25 2.64 8.38
C VAL A 507 -24.11 2.17 9.54
N THR A 508 -25.43 2.37 9.42
CA THR A 508 -26.41 1.85 10.37
C THR A 508 -27.06 0.60 9.78
N LEU A 509 -26.96 -0.53 10.48
CA LEU A 509 -27.66 -1.75 10.08
C LEU A 509 -29.15 -1.58 10.40
N MET A 510 -29.92 -1.11 9.41
CA MET A 510 -31.38 -1.06 9.46
C MET A 510 -31.95 -2.48 9.33
N ARG A 511 -33.26 -2.67 9.59
CA ARG A 511 -33.94 -3.98 9.48
C ARG A 511 -33.90 -4.62 8.08
N THR A 512 -33.39 -3.90 7.07
CA THR A 512 -33.22 -4.37 5.70
C THR A 512 -31.90 -5.12 5.53
N GLU A 513 -31.98 -6.22 4.79
CA GLU A 513 -30.92 -7.17 4.48
C GLU A 513 -29.69 -6.47 3.86
N GLN A 514 -28.55 -6.51 4.55
CA GLN A 514 -27.19 -6.24 4.07
C GLN A 514 -26.90 -4.85 3.45
N VAL A 515 -25.92 -4.13 4.01
CA VAL A 515 -25.32 -2.92 3.41
C VAL A 515 -24.02 -3.30 2.71
N VAL A 516 -23.80 -2.87 1.46
CA VAL A 516 -22.57 -3.17 0.71
C VAL A 516 -21.88 -1.87 0.32
N LEU A 517 -20.77 -1.58 0.98
CA LEU A 517 -19.90 -0.45 0.67
C LEU A 517 -18.96 -0.80 -0.48
N THR A 518 -19.15 -0.17 -1.63
CA THR A 518 -18.22 -0.25 -2.77
C THR A 518 -17.52 1.09 -2.93
N ALA A 519 -16.21 1.10 -3.14
CA ALA A 519 -15.45 2.35 -3.32
C ALA A 519 -14.34 2.23 -4.36
N ARG A 520 -13.97 3.36 -4.99
CA ARG A 520 -12.91 3.42 -6.00
C ARG A 520 -12.17 4.75 -5.96
N THR A 521 -10.88 4.71 -6.27
CA THR A 521 -10.02 5.89 -6.43
C THR A 521 -10.01 6.36 -7.90
N PHE A 522 -10.28 7.65 -8.13
CA PHE A 522 -10.21 8.33 -9.42
C PHE A 522 -9.12 9.42 -9.37
N ILE A 523 -8.18 9.39 -10.31
CA ILE A 523 -7.14 10.42 -10.48
C ILE A 523 -7.45 11.24 -11.73
N PRO A 524 -7.66 12.56 -11.63
CA PRO A 524 -8.00 13.41 -12.76
C PRO A 524 -6.83 13.51 -13.74
N VAL A 525 -7.12 13.33 -15.03
CA VAL A 525 -6.19 13.55 -16.14
C VAL A 525 -6.31 15.01 -16.56
N VAL A 526 -5.27 15.79 -16.26
CA VAL A 526 -5.22 17.24 -16.50
C VAL A 526 -4.49 17.52 -17.81
N ASP A 527 -5.13 18.26 -18.71
CA ASP A 527 -4.55 18.75 -19.95
C ASP A 527 -3.94 20.14 -19.75
N LEU A 528 -2.61 20.20 -19.73
CA LEU A 528 -1.85 21.45 -19.60
C LEU A 528 -2.01 22.38 -20.82
N ALA A 529 -2.26 21.83 -22.01
CA ALA A 529 -2.45 22.62 -23.22
C ALA A 529 -3.84 23.28 -23.28
N ALA A 530 -4.84 22.68 -22.63
CA ALA A 530 -6.18 23.23 -22.47
C ALA A 530 -6.36 23.94 -21.11
N ASN A 531 -5.41 24.78 -20.70
CA ASN A 531 -5.49 25.55 -19.45
C ASN A 531 -5.71 24.67 -18.19
N SER A 532 -5.05 23.52 -18.11
CA SER A 532 -5.21 22.57 -17.01
C SER A 532 -6.65 22.01 -16.87
N ALA A 533 -7.39 21.89 -17.97
CA ALA A 533 -8.71 21.27 -18.00
C ALA A 533 -8.62 19.78 -17.62
N VAL A 534 -9.57 19.27 -16.83
CA VAL A 534 -9.68 17.82 -16.61
C VAL A 534 -10.40 17.21 -17.81
N THR A 535 -9.72 16.29 -18.48
CA THR A 535 -10.22 15.63 -19.69
C THR A 535 -10.67 14.19 -19.44
N GLY A 536 -10.48 13.64 -18.25
CA GLY A 536 -10.92 12.30 -17.90
C GLY A 536 -10.34 11.85 -16.56
N TYR A 537 -10.48 10.56 -16.24
CA TYR A 537 -9.94 9.98 -15.02
C TYR A 537 -9.19 8.67 -15.28
N ARG A 538 -8.09 8.47 -14.56
CA ARG A 538 -7.50 7.16 -14.35
C ARG A 538 -8.12 6.56 -13.10
N PHE A 539 -8.48 5.28 -13.12
CA PHE A 539 -9.06 4.64 -11.94
C PHE A 539 -8.55 3.22 -11.71
N GLY A 540 -8.48 2.80 -10.45
CA GLY A 540 -8.00 1.49 -10.03
C GLY A 540 -9.12 0.47 -9.78
N GLU A 541 -8.78 -0.63 -9.11
CA GLU A 541 -9.74 -1.65 -8.69
C GLU A 541 -10.76 -1.11 -7.66
N CYS A 542 -11.91 -1.80 -7.56
CA CYS A 542 -12.92 -1.50 -6.54
C CYS A 542 -12.56 -2.15 -5.19
N PHE A 543 -12.70 -1.37 -4.13
CA PHE A 543 -12.89 -1.87 -2.78
C PHE A 543 -14.34 -2.32 -2.60
N ASN A 544 -14.56 -3.46 -1.94
CA ASN A 544 -15.88 -3.99 -1.61
C ASN A 544 -15.91 -4.47 -0.15
N ARG A 545 -16.92 -4.06 0.62
CA ARG A 545 -17.16 -4.53 2.00
C ARG A 545 -18.65 -4.65 2.29
N SER A 546 -19.09 -5.84 2.67
CA SER A 546 -20.47 -6.07 3.08
C SER A 546 -20.63 -6.08 4.61
N PHE A 547 -21.75 -5.53 5.07
CA PHE A 547 -22.19 -5.53 6.45
C PHE A 547 -23.59 -6.15 6.52
N SER A 548 -23.75 -7.24 7.27
CA SER A 548 -25.01 -7.98 7.34
C SER A 548 -25.50 -8.13 8.77
N THR A 549 -26.82 -8.11 8.95
CA THR A 549 -27.46 -8.61 10.17
C THR A 549 -27.50 -10.14 10.10
N LEU A 550 -26.93 -10.81 11.09
CA LEU A 550 -27.04 -12.27 11.24
C LEU A 550 -28.42 -12.69 11.76
#